data_AF-A0A1L9T8Z8-F1
#
_entry.id   AF-A0A1L9T8Z8-F1
#
_cell.length_a   1.000
_cell.length_b   1.000
_cell.length_c   1.000
_cell.angle_alpha   90.00
_cell.angle_beta   90.00
_cell.angle_gamma   90.00
#
_symmetry.space_group_name_H-M   'P 1'
#
loop_
_entity.id
_entity.type
_entity.pdbx_description
1 polymer ?
#
loop_
_entity_poly.entity_id
_entity_poly.type
_entity_poly.pdbx_seq_one_letter_code
_entity_poly.pdbx_strand_id
1 'polypeptide(L)'
;MLTPIKTRGRRKRPWAASDGAPKPIASGPKGGRPMLSLQAKHARSQYSGIKRARLLVAGRPPPKPRNKLSRLESLPVELIEKIFLYSLNVNLPRCSQSISAAVSSERVYRALTLLALWDDSYAQRSLTAGDPAIPESPSTPEVAAAVTSETEISRLLRPLDYVPLLRNERKHLQTNVLRCRWCTIERLLSYLPDLMRLTVQRHWLSADENHYTLSITPFVSITVTCLETEKQTTHPIIGVLEIPDKLLSGTAAGFSENHARFLEIVRIASGFNRSDVASIDITFSREAIQQGIHTALIEHYADALTTLLKIDEYTFRGENTSATQTLPYMIPPEHFRTAVRVARDDPKFFNLLLRASAESLPADDSEITQWAMELGGSFGPWLLDFMLQLPERIKAATNDPVNGSMFYLGGMATQLPIALRYLRDVLGLEGLDKWMGESPYDFVSEWVVRG
;
A
#
# COMPACT_ATOMS: atom_id res chain seq x y z
N MET A 1 -8.95 9.47 -39.74
CA MET A 1 -10.31 9.05 -40.12
C MET A 1 -10.79 8.00 -39.13
N LEU A 2 -11.83 8.33 -38.34
CA LEU A 2 -12.37 7.48 -37.27
C LEU A 2 -13.50 6.59 -37.82
N THR A 3 -13.44 5.28 -37.56
CA THR A 3 -14.52 4.34 -37.89
C THR A 3 -15.60 4.36 -36.80
N PRO A 4 -16.90 4.35 -37.17
CA PRO A 4 -17.98 4.45 -36.19
C PRO A 4 -18.28 3.11 -35.52
N ILE A 5 -18.39 3.13 -34.20
CA ILE A 5 -18.80 2.00 -33.34
C ILE A 5 -20.31 1.78 -33.49
N LYS A 6 -20.72 0.63 -34.03
CA LYS A 6 -22.14 0.20 -34.08
C LYS A 6 -22.57 -0.34 -32.72
N THR A 7 -23.34 0.43 -31.97
CA THR A 7 -24.06 -0.04 -30.79
C THR A 7 -25.20 -0.97 -31.20
N ARG A 8 -25.23 -2.18 -30.62
CA ARG A 8 -26.20 -3.23 -30.96
C ARG A 8 -27.54 -2.93 -30.28
N GLY A 9 -28.45 -2.28 -31.00
CA GLY A 9 -29.83 -2.03 -30.55
C GLY A 9 -30.56 -3.34 -30.18
N ARG A 10 -31.21 -3.32 -29.02
CA ARG A 10 -32.07 -4.40 -28.50
C ARG A 10 -33.22 -4.66 -29.49
N ARG A 11 -33.15 -5.76 -30.25
CA ARG A 11 -34.21 -6.16 -31.21
C ARG A 11 -35.55 -6.33 -30.48
N LYS A 12 -36.48 -5.39 -30.68
CA LYS A 12 -37.91 -5.64 -30.48
C LYS A 12 -38.37 -6.57 -31.61
N ARG A 13 -38.92 -7.74 -31.28
CA ARG A 13 -39.56 -8.62 -32.27
C ARG A 13 -40.87 -7.97 -32.74
N PRO A 14 -41.21 -8.03 -34.04
CA PRO A 14 -42.54 -7.64 -34.51
C PRO A 14 -43.59 -8.59 -33.94
N TRP A 15 -44.70 -8.05 -33.42
CA TRP A 15 -45.86 -8.85 -33.02
C TRP A 15 -46.54 -9.39 -34.28
N ALA A 16 -46.61 -10.72 -34.41
CA ALA A 16 -47.44 -11.37 -35.42
C ALA A 16 -48.91 -11.28 -34.99
N ALA A 17 -49.77 -10.85 -35.91
CA ALA A 17 -51.22 -10.81 -35.74
C ALA A 17 -51.81 -12.19 -36.02
N SER A 18 -51.77 -13.09 -35.04
CA SER A 18 -52.71 -14.20 -34.98
C SER A 18 -52.92 -14.61 -33.53
N ASP A 19 -54.13 -15.07 -33.25
CA ASP A 19 -54.68 -15.44 -31.95
C ASP A 19 -55.25 -14.24 -31.19
N GLY A 20 -56.58 -14.21 -31.10
CA GLY A 20 -57.43 -13.12 -30.60
C GLY A 20 -57.26 -12.79 -29.11
N ALA A 21 -56.04 -12.43 -28.71
CA ALA A 21 -55.73 -11.88 -27.42
C ALA A 21 -56.07 -10.37 -27.39
N PRO A 22 -56.72 -9.87 -26.33
CA PRO A 22 -57.07 -8.46 -26.22
C PRO A 22 -55.80 -7.58 -26.15
N LYS A 23 -55.80 -6.48 -26.91
CA LYS A 23 -54.71 -5.49 -26.95
C LYS A 23 -54.40 -4.98 -25.52
N PRO A 24 -53.12 -4.80 -25.14
CA PRO A 24 -52.80 -4.17 -23.86
C PRO A 24 -53.30 -2.72 -23.85
N ILE A 25 -54.16 -2.39 -22.89
CA ILE A 25 -54.62 -1.03 -22.62
C ILE A 25 -53.40 -0.21 -22.17
N ALA A 26 -53.16 0.93 -22.82
CA ALA A 26 -52.09 1.83 -22.45
C ALA A 26 -52.33 2.32 -21.01
N SER A 27 -51.38 2.07 -20.12
CA SER A 27 -51.39 2.62 -18.77
C SER A 27 -51.24 4.14 -18.87
N GLY A 28 -52.30 4.86 -18.50
CA GLY A 28 -52.30 6.32 -18.42
C GLY A 28 -51.23 6.88 -17.46
N PRO A 29 -51.07 8.21 -17.44
CA PRO A 29 -49.95 8.89 -16.80
C PRO A 29 -50.21 9.00 -15.29
N LYS A 30 -50.01 7.89 -14.56
CA LYS A 30 -49.77 7.85 -13.11
C LYS A 30 -49.40 6.41 -12.76
N GLY A 31 -48.11 6.19 -12.53
CA GLY A 31 -47.52 4.89 -12.27
C GLY A 31 -48.06 4.25 -10.99
N GLY A 32 -48.88 3.22 -11.17
CA GLY A 32 -49.24 2.25 -10.16
C GLY A 32 -49.77 1.01 -10.88
N ARG A 33 -49.21 -0.18 -10.60
CA ARG A 33 -49.68 -1.43 -11.23
C ARG A 33 -51.12 -1.68 -10.77
N PRO A 34 -52.12 -1.76 -11.66
CA PRO A 34 -53.48 -2.06 -11.26
C PRO A 34 -53.54 -3.44 -10.61
N MET A 35 -54.21 -3.56 -9.47
CA MET A 35 -54.45 -4.85 -8.82
C MET A 35 -55.20 -5.77 -9.79
N LEU A 36 -54.64 -6.95 -10.06
CA LEU A 36 -55.28 -7.96 -10.89
C LEU A 36 -56.62 -8.39 -10.27
N SER A 37 -57.68 -8.37 -11.07
CA SER A 37 -59.00 -8.88 -10.69
C SER A 37 -58.94 -10.36 -10.28
N LEU A 38 -59.90 -10.79 -9.45
CA LEU A 38 -59.99 -12.17 -8.94
C LEU A 38 -60.04 -13.21 -10.08
N GLN A 39 -60.77 -12.91 -11.16
CA GLN A 39 -60.82 -13.77 -12.35
C GLN A 39 -59.47 -13.87 -13.06
N ALA A 40 -58.72 -12.77 -13.16
CA ALA A 40 -57.38 -12.78 -13.76
C ALA A 40 -56.33 -13.52 -12.90
N LYS A 41 -56.49 -13.51 -11.57
CA LYS A 41 -55.69 -14.36 -10.67
C LYS A 41 -56.00 -15.85 -10.87
N HIS A 42 -57.26 -16.21 -11.05
CA HIS A 42 -57.67 -17.60 -11.27
C HIS A 42 -57.16 -18.15 -12.61
N ALA A 43 -57.26 -17.37 -13.69
CA ALA A 43 -56.68 -17.73 -14.99
C ALA A 43 -55.14 -17.87 -14.94
N ARG A 44 -54.45 -17.01 -14.19
CA ARG A 44 -53.00 -17.08 -14.00
C ARG A 44 -52.58 -18.30 -13.17
N SER A 45 -53.38 -18.68 -12.18
CA SER A 45 -53.19 -19.91 -11.39
C SER A 45 -53.29 -21.15 -12.29
N GLN A 46 -54.33 -21.23 -13.13
CA GLN A 46 -54.48 -22.34 -14.06
C GLN A 46 -53.37 -22.39 -15.12
N TYR A 47 -52.95 -21.24 -15.66
CA TYR A 47 -51.83 -21.17 -16.61
C TYR A 47 -50.49 -21.58 -15.98
N SER A 48 -50.27 -21.27 -14.70
CA SER A 48 -49.11 -21.72 -13.93
C SER A 48 -49.17 -23.22 -13.64
N GLY A 49 -50.35 -23.76 -13.34
CA GLY A 49 -50.59 -25.20 -13.16
C GLY A 49 -50.28 -25.98 -14.44
N ILE A 50 -50.73 -25.49 -15.60
CA ILE A 50 -50.46 -26.11 -16.91
C ILE A 50 -48.95 -26.05 -17.25
N LYS A 51 -48.25 -24.96 -16.91
CA LYS A 51 -46.78 -24.88 -17.08
C LYS A 51 -46.03 -25.85 -16.18
N ARG A 52 -46.44 -26.02 -14.93
CA ARG A 52 -45.87 -27.02 -14.01
C ARG A 52 -46.15 -28.44 -14.48
N ALA A 53 -47.37 -28.73 -14.93
CA ALA A 53 -47.72 -30.03 -15.50
C ALA A 53 -46.88 -30.34 -16.75
N ARG A 54 -46.65 -29.35 -17.64
CA ARG A 54 -45.77 -29.50 -18.81
C ARG A 54 -44.30 -29.73 -18.44
N LEU A 55 -43.81 -29.16 -17.33
CA LEU A 55 -42.44 -29.40 -16.84
C LEU A 55 -42.25 -30.78 -16.20
N LEU A 56 -43.33 -31.39 -15.68
CA LEU A 56 -43.30 -32.75 -15.14
C LEU A 56 -43.43 -33.82 -16.24
N VAL A 57 -44.07 -33.49 -17.37
CA VAL A 57 -44.21 -34.39 -18.54
C VAL A 57 -43.06 -34.22 -19.54
N ALA A 58 -42.38 -33.07 -19.56
CA ALA A 58 -41.16 -32.89 -20.35
C ALA A 58 -40.03 -33.74 -19.76
N GLY A 59 -39.63 -34.79 -20.49
CA GLY A 59 -38.48 -35.62 -20.14
C GLY A 59 -37.24 -34.78 -19.83
N ARG A 60 -36.40 -35.30 -18.93
CA ARG A 60 -35.17 -34.66 -18.44
C ARG A 60 -34.41 -34.05 -19.63
N PRO A 61 -34.08 -32.75 -19.62
CA PRO A 61 -33.34 -32.15 -20.73
C PRO A 61 -32.05 -32.96 -20.93
N PRO A 62 -31.62 -33.20 -22.18
CA PRO A 62 -30.38 -33.92 -22.44
C PRO A 62 -29.25 -33.24 -21.66
N PRO A 63 -28.32 -34.00 -21.07
CA PRO A 63 -27.23 -33.43 -20.30
C PRO A 63 -26.53 -32.39 -21.18
N LYS A 64 -26.45 -31.15 -20.69
CA LYS A 64 -25.71 -30.09 -21.39
C LYS A 64 -24.31 -30.64 -21.69
N PRO A 65 -23.78 -30.49 -22.91
CA PRO A 65 -22.42 -30.93 -23.20
C PRO A 65 -21.50 -30.28 -22.16
N ARG A 66 -20.75 -31.10 -21.41
CA ARG A 66 -19.71 -30.60 -20.52
C ARG A 66 -18.80 -29.75 -21.40
N ASN A 67 -18.63 -28.47 -21.06
CA ASN A 67 -17.72 -27.58 -21.77
C ASN A 67 -16.38 -28.32 -21.89
N LYS A 68 -15.97 -28.61 -23.12
CA LYS A 68 -14.69 -29.26 -23.36
C LYS A 68 -13.63 -28.30 -22.85
N LEU A 69 -12.90 -28.72 -21.82
CA LEU A 69 -11.78 -27.95 -21.29
C LEU A 69 -10.82 -27.64 -22.45
N SER A 70 -10.30 -26.43 -22.48
CA SER A 70 -9.26 -26.08 -23.46
C SER A 70 -8.01 -26.93 -23.23
N ARG A 71 -7.12 -27.03 -24.23
CA ARG A 71 -5.86 -27.78 -24.09
C ARG A 71 -5.02 -27.31 -22.90
N LEU A 72 -5.05 -26.01 -22.60
CA LEU A 72 -4.37 -25.40 -21.46
C LEU A 72 -5.02 -25.81 -20.13
N GLU A 73 -6.36 -25.85 -20.08
CA GLU A 73 -7.11 -26.25 -18.89
C GLU A 73 -7.07 -27.76 -18.61
N SER A 74 -6.74 -28.57 -19.62
CA SER A 74 -6.54 -30.02 -19.46
C SER A 74 -5.15 -30.41 -18.96
N LEU A 75 -4.24 -29.44 -18.79
CA LEU A 75 -2.91 -29.72 -18.26
C LEU A 75 -2.96 -30.05 -16.75
N PRO A 76 -2.01 -30.86 -16.24
CA PRO A 76 -1.77 -30.99 -14.82
C PRO A 76 -1.53 -29.64 -14.13
N VAL A 77 -1.94 -29.54 -12.87
CA VAL A 77 -1.87 -28.30 -12.07
C VAL A 77 -0.44 -27.78 -12.01
N GLU A 78 0.54 -28.67 -11.87
CA GLU A 78 1.96 -28.34 -11.77
C GLU A 78 2.49 -27.66 -13.03
N LEU A 79 2.01 -28.08 -14.21
CA LEU A 79 2.37 -27.45 -15.48
C LEU A 79 1.70 -26.10 -15.63
N ILE A 80 0.45 -25.95 -15.17
CA ILE A 80 -0.25 -24.66 -15.19
C ILE A 80 0.46 -23.67 -14.24
N GLU A 81 0.83 -24.09 -13.03
CA GLU A 81 1.62 -23.29 -12.09
C GLU A 81 2.97 -22.90 -12.69
N LYS A 82 3.68 -23.84 -13.34
CA LYS A 82 4.97 -23.55 -13.98
C LYS A 82 4.83 -22.55 -15.14
N ILE A 83 3.83 -22.71 -16.00
CA ILE A 83 3.54 -21.76 -17.09
C ILE A 83 3.23 -20.38 -16.52
N PHE A 84 2.42 -20.33 -15.45
CA PHE A 84 2.07 -19.09 -14.79
C PHE A 84 3.30 -18.38 -14.20
N LEU A 85 4.11 -19.09 -13.43
CA LEU A 85 5.32 -18.56 -12.78
C LEU A 85 6.42 -18.18 -13.79
N TYR A 86 6.49 -18.85 -14.93
CA TYR A 86 7.37 -18.45 -16.03
C TYR A 86 6.89 -17.15 -16.70
N SER A 87 5.57 -17.02 -16.93
CA SER A 87 5.01 -15.83 -17.59
C SER A 87 4.88 -14.61 -16.68
N LEU A 88 4.82 -14.83 -15.35
CA LEU A 88 4.52 -13.83 -14.32
C LEU A 88 3.27 -12.98 -14.61
N ASN A 89 2.36 -13.48 -15.45
CA ASN A 89 1.20 -12.72 -15.90
C ASN A 89 0.03 -12.90 -14.92
N VAL A 90 -0.10 -11.95 -14.00
CA VAL A 90 -1.11 -11.93 -12.94
C VAL A 90 -2.56 -11.86 -13.48
N ASN A 91 -2.77 -11.59 -14.78
CA ASN A 91 -4.08 -11.63 -15.42
C ASN A 91 -4.47 -13.02 -15.95
N LEU A 92 -3.54 -13.98 -16.07
CA LEU A 92 -3.81 -15.34 -16.53
C LEU A 92 -4.94 -16.07 -15.76
N PRO A 93 -5.06 -15.96 -14.43
CA PRO A 93 -6.16 -16.55 -13.67
C PRO A 93 -7.55 -16.07 -14.13
N ARG A 94 -7.65 -14.88 -14.73
CA ARG A 94 -8.93 -14.31 -15.18
C ARG A 94 -9.47 -14.96 -16.45
N CYS A 95 -8.65 -15.71 -17.17
CA CYS A 95 -9.03 -16.35 -18.42
C CYS A 95 -9.94 -17.56 -18.22
N SER A 96 -9.83 -18.25 -17.08
CA SER A 96 -10.67 -19.41 -16.76
C SER A 96 -10.68 -19.74 -15.27
N GLN A 97 -11.81 -20.23 -14.78
CA GLN A 97 -11.96 -20.66 -13.39
C GLN A 97 -11.05 -21.85 -13.04
N SER A 98 -10.81 -22.78 -13.97
CA SER A 98 -9.92 -23.93 -13.70
C SER A 98 -8.47 -23.50 -13.57
N ILE A 99 -8.00 -22.61 -14.46
CA ILE A 99 -6.67 -22.01 -14.37
C ILE A 99 -6.54 -21.20 -13.08
N SER A 100 -7.57 -20.40 -12.74
CA SER A 100 -7.59 -19.65 -11.50
C SER A 100 -7.44 -20.57 -10.29
N ALA A 101 -8.18 -21.68 -10.24
CA ALA A 101 -8.08 -22.62 -9.12
C ALA A 101 -6.70 -23.26 -9.04
N ALA A 102 -6.10 -23.62 -10.18
CA ALA A 102 -4.76 -24.21 -10.24
C ALA A 102 -3.66 -23.29 -9.68
N VAL A 103 -3.71 -21.99 -10.00
CA VAL A 103 -2.67 -21.02 -9.60
C VAL A 103 -2.97 -20.27 -8.30
N SER A 104 -4.09 -20.58 -7.63
CA SER A 104 -4.50 -19.95 -6.36
C SER A 104 -3.99 -20.73 -5.15
N SER A 105 -2.78 -21.27 -5.22
CA SER A 105 -2.15 -22.00 -4.13
C SER A 105 -1.30 -21.06 -3.26
N GLU A 106 -1.21 -21.35 -1.96
CA GLU A 106 -0.42 -20.55 -1.02
C GLU A 106 1.05 -20.46 -1.44
N ARG A 107 1.57 -21.56 -1.98
CA ARG A 107 2.95 -21.65 -2.48
C ARG A 107 3.21 -20.69 -3.65
N VAL A 108 2.25 -20.55 -4.57
CA VAL A 108 2.34 -19.62 -5.69
C VAL A 108 2.27 -18.17 -5.20
N TYR A 109 1.34 -17.85 -4.29
CA TYR A 109 1.23 -16.50 -3.72
C TYR A 109 2.48 -16.09 -2.95
N ARG A 110 3.03 -17.01 -2.14
CA ARG A 110 4.30 -16.81 -1.44
C ARG A 110 5.43 -16.55 -2.43
N ALA A 111 5.65 -17.43 -3.40
CA ALA A 111 6.74 -17.28 -4.38
C ALA A 111 6.65 -15.97 -5.16
N LEU A 112 5.46 -15.58 -5.61
CA LEU A 112 5.25 -14.29 -6.29
C LEU A 112 5.53 -13.10 -5.39
N THR A 113 5.09 -13.16 -4.12
CA THR A 113 5.28 -12.06 -3.18
C THR A 113 6.76 -11.88 -2.84
N LEU A 114 7.47 -12.99 -2.60
CA LEU A 114 8.91 -12.96 -2.36
C LEU A 114 9.66 -12.39 -3.57
N LEU A 115 9.37 -12.87 -4.79
CA LEU A 115 10.02 -12.36 -6.01
C LEU A 115 9.74 -10.87 -6.24
N ALA A 116 8.54 -10.40 -5.93
CA ALA A 116 8.12 -9.02 -6.16
C ALA A 116 8.69 -8.01 -5.14
N LEU A 117 8.90 -8.44 -3.89
CA LEU A 117 9.26 -7.55 -2.78
C LEU A 117 10.71 -7.68 -2.34
N TRP A 118 11.35 -8.83 -2.58
CA TRP A 118 12.75 -9.02 -2.23
C TRP A 118 13.66 -8.09 -3.04
N ASP A 119 14.65 -7.51 -2.38
CA ASP A 119 15.67 -6.67 -3.01
C ASP A 119 16.94 -7.46 -3.33
N ASP A 120 17.03 -8.01 -4.55
CA ASP A 120 18.28 -8.57 -5.08
C ASP A 120 19.00 -7.57 -6.00
N SER A 121 19.19 -6.34 -5.51
CA SER A 121 20.00 -5.31 -6.18
C SER A 121 21.44 -5.76 -6.47
N TYR A 122 21.95 -6.79 -5.78
CA TYR A 122 23.24 -7.39 -6.09
C TYR A 122 23.19 -8.18 -7.42
N ALA A 123 22.22 -9.08 -7.62
CA ALA A 123 22.04 -9.74 -8.92
C ALA A 123 21.80 -8.74 -10.05
N GLN A 124 20.99 -7.71 -9.81
CA GLN A 124 20.69 -6.71 -10.84
C GLN A 124 21.94 -5.99 -11.33
N ARG A 125 22.85 -5.62 -10.41
CA ARG A 125 24.13 -5.00 -10.78
C ARG A 125 25.00 -5.92 -11.62
N SER A 126 25.07 -7.21 -11.25
CA SER A 126 25.81 -8.22 -12.03
C SER A 126 25.26 -8.36 -13.46
N LEU A 127 23.94 -8.39 -13.64
CA LEU A 127 23.31 -8.46 -14.97
C LEU A 127 23.60 -7.23 -15.84
N THR A 128 23.64 -6.03 -15.26
CA THR A 128 23.87 -4.79 -16.01
C THR A 128 25.34 -4.49 -16.29
N ALA A 129 26.25 -4.99 -15.45
CA ALA A 129 27.69 -4.73 -15.59
C ALA A 129 28.33 -5.51 -16.74
N GLY A 130 27.65 -6.52 -17.30
CA GLY A 130 28.23 -7.39 -18.32
C GLY A 130 29.43 -8.20 -17.84
N ASP A 131 29.71 -8.19 -16.53
CA ASP A 131 30.82 -8.92 -15.93
C ASP A 131 30.50 -10.42 -15.91
N PRO A 132 31.25 -11.26 -16.64
CA PRO A 132 31.14 -12.70 -16.54
C PRO A 132 31.94 -13.13 -15.32
N ALA A 133 31.42 -12.89 -14.12
CA ALA A 133 32.01 -13.43 -12.89
C ALA A 133 31.28 -14.71 -12.47
N ILE A 134 31.26 -15.70 -13.37
CA ILE A 134 31.30 -17.09 -12.93
C ILE A 134 32.79 -17.45 -12.94
N PRO A 135 33.47 -17.57 -11.78
CA PRO A 135 34.82 -18.11 -11.77
C PRO A 135 34.73 -19.55 -12.28
N GLU A 136 35.33 -19.83 -13.43
CA GLU A 136 35.32 -21.14 -14.10
C GLU A 136 36.11 -22.24 -13.34
N SER A 137 36.25 -22.15 -12.01
CA SER A 137 36.93 -23.17 -11.21
C SER A 137 36.35 -23.26 -9.79
N PRO A 138 35.76 -24.40 -9.39
CA PRO A 138 35.05 -24.59 -8.11
C PRO A 138 35.97 -24.76 -6.89
N SER A 139 37.19 -24.24 -6.93
CA SER A 139 38.24 -24.53 -5.94
C SER A 139 38.46 -23.45 -4.89
N THR A 140 37.69 -22.35 -4.89
CA THR A 140 37.75 -21.32 -3.83
C THR A 140 36.51 -21.37 -2.92
N PRO A 141 36.68 -21.19 -1.60
CA PRO A 141 35.59 -21.31 -0.61
C PRO A 141 34.45 -20.30 -0.84
N GLU A 142 34.76 -19.12 -1.37
CA GLU A 142 33.80 -18.06 -1.69
C GLU A 142 32.81 -18.49 -2.81
N VAL A 143 33.30 -19.22 -3.82
CA VAL A 143 32.46 -19.73 -4.92
C VAL A 143 31.53 -20.84 -4.43
N ALA A 144 32.02 -21.72 -3.54
CA ALA A 144 31.20 -22.76 -2.94
C ALA A 144 30.08 -22.18 -2.05
N ALA A 145 30.36 -21.11 -1.30
CA ALA A 145 29.37 -20.39 -0.50
C ALA A 145 28.33 -19.69 -1.40
N ALA A 146 28.76 -19.07 -2.51
CA ALA A 146 27.87 -18.48 -3.50
C ALA A 146 26.93 -19.51 -4.13
N VAL A 147 27.44 -20.67 -4.57
CA VAL A 147 26.59 -21.76 -5.10
C VAL A 147 25.61 -22.27 -4.03
N THR A 148 26.07 -22.42 -2.78
CA THR A 148 25.20 -22.88 -1.68
C THR A 148 24.07 -21.89 -1.42
N SER A 149 24.36 -20.59 -1.37
CA SER A 149 23.33 -19.55 -1.21
C SER A 149 22.31 -19.56 -2.34
N GLU A 150 22.76 -19.74 -3.60
CA GLU A 150 21.87 -19.81 -4.76
C GLU A 150 20.95 -21.04 -4.73
N THR A 151 21.45 -22.19 -4.27
CA THR A 151 20.63 -23.39 -4.08
C THR A 151 19.58 -23.22 -2.99
N GLU A 152 19.92 -22.57 -1.88
CA GLU A 152 18.97 -22.29 -0.79
C GLU A 152 17.94 -21.22 -1.19
N ILE A 153 18.34 -20.17 -1.92
CA ILE A 153 17.43 -19.18 -2.51
C ILE A 153 16.44 -19.87 -3.45
N SER A 154 16.94 -20.74 -4.33
CA SER A 154 16.09 -21.52 -5.25
C SER A 154 15.13 -22.44 -4.49
N ARG A 155 15.57 -23.03 -3.37
CA ARG A 155 14.72 -23.84 -2.50
C ARG A 155 13.62 -23.02 -1.84
N LEU A 156 13.95 -21.82 -1.35
CA LEU A 156 13.00 -20.92 -0.70
C LEU A 156 11.95 -20.37 -1.67
N LEU A 157 12.29 -20.19 -2.94
CA LEU A 157 11.39 -19.66 -3.96
C LEU A 157 10.51 -20.72 -4.65
N ARG A 158 10.70 -22.02 -4.37
CA ARG A 158 9.86 -23.08 -4.95
C ARG A 158 8.36 -22.79 -4.75
N PRO A 159 7.52 -23.00 -5.78
CA PRO A 159 7.81 -23.73 -7.02
C PRO A 159 8.39 -22.88 -8.17
N LEU A 160 8.74 -21.61 -7.93
CA LEU A 160 9.38 -20.75 -8.92
C LEU A 160 10.84 -21.18 -9.13
N ASP A 161 11.24 -21.31 -10.39
CA ASP A 161 12.64 -21.40 -10.79
C ASP A 161 13.21 -19.97 -10.77
N TYR A 162 14.10 -19.66 -9.81
CA TYR A 162 14.57 -18.28 -9.59
C TYR A 162 15.38 -17.76 -10.78
N VAL A 163 14.95 -16.62 -11.31
CA VAL A 163 15.70 -15.82 -12.29
C VAL A 163 15.65 -14.37 -11.79
N PRO A 164 16.80 -13.70 -11.61
CA PRO A 164 16.81 -12.32 -11.17
C PRO A 164 16.09 -11.42 -12.19
N LEU A 165 15.20 -10.56 -11.69
CA LEU A 165 14.43 -9.62 -12.51
C LEU A 165 15.13 -8.26 -12.60
N LEU A 166 15.06 -7.62 -13.76
CA LEU A 166 15.49 -6.22 -13.90
C LEU A 166 14.59 -5.29 -13.08
N ARG A 167 15.11 -4.11 -12.72
CA ARG A 167 14.39 -3.11 -11.90
C ARG A 167 12.99 -2.80 -12.43
N ASN A 168 12.85 -2.59 -13.74
CA ASN A 168 11.57 -2.27 -14.38
C ASN A 168 10.59 -3.47 -14.37
N GLU A 169 11.09 -4.68 -14.59
CA GLU A 169 10.28 -5.91 -14.57
C GLU A 169 9.77 -6.18 -13.15
N ARG A 170 10.65 -6.04 -12.16
CA ARG A 170 10.30 -6.16 -10.74
C ARG A 170 9.27 -5.11 -10.34
N LYS A 171 9.43 -3.86 -10.79
CA LYS A 171 8.43 -2.80 -10.56
C LYS A 171 7.07 -3.23 -11.12
N HIS A 172 7.01 -3.65 -12.38
CA HIS A 172 5.77 -4.09 -13.01
C HIS A 172 5.11 -5.27 -12.27
N LEU A 173 5.91 -6.27 -11.87
CA LEU A 173 5.42 -7.40 -11.08
C LEU A 173 4.87 -6.95 -9.73
N GLN A 174 5.62 -6.11 -9.00
CA GLN A 174 5.24 -5.59 -7.69
C GLN A 174 3.91 -4.84 -7.78
N THR A 175 3.75 -3.94 -8.76
CA THR A 175 2.49 -3.22 -9.00
C THR A 175 1.32 -4.18 -9.22
N ASN A 176 1.50 -5.21 -10.04
CA ASN A 176 0.44 -6.18 -10.35
C ASN A 176 0.08 -7.06 -9.15
N VAL A 177 1.09 -7.53 -8.41
CA VAL A 177 0.91 -8.37 -7.21
C VAL A 177 0.22 -7.57 -6.11
N LEU A 178 0.73 -6.37 -5.80
CA LEU A 178 0.15 -5.56 -4.74
C LEU A 178 -1.28 -5.12 -5.07
N ARG A 179 -1.66 -4.92 -6.34
CA ARG A 179 -3.05 -4.62 -6.74
C ARG A 179 -4.02 -5.80 -6.59
N CYS A 180 -3.52 -7.02 -6.43
CA CYS A 180 -4.38 -8.18 -6.28
C CYS A 180 -5.17 -8.18 -4.97
N ARG A 181 -6.36 -8.78 -5.00
CA ARG A 181 -7.23 -8.94 -3.82
C ARG A 181 -6.72 -9.99 -2.84
N TRP A 182 -6.02 -11.01 -3.34
CA TRP A 182 -5.41 -12.05 -2.50
C TRP A 182 -4.17 -11.52 -1.76
N CYS A 183 -3.56 -10.44 -2.22
CA CYS A 183 -2.42 -9.81 -1.57
C CYS A 183 -2.93 -8.88 -0.45
N THR A 184 -3.08 -9.46 0.75
CA THR A 184 -3.49 -8.77 1.97
C THR A 184 -2.27 -8.42 2.83
N ILE A 185 -2.42 -7.44 3.72
CA ILE A 185 -1.33 -7.03 4.61
C ILE A 185 -0.91 -8.14 5.57
N GLU A 186 -1.86 -8.93 6.09
CA GLU A 186 -1.54 -10.09 6.93
C GLU A 186 -0.64 -11.09 6.22
N ARG A 187 -0.88 -11.32 4.93
CA ARG A 187 -0.03 -12.19 4.10
C ARG A 187 1.35 -11.58 3.89
N LEU A 188 1.41 -10.29 3.56
CA LEU A 188 2.67 -9.56 3.41
C LEU A 188 3.52 -9.66 4.68
N LEU A 189 2.93 -9.41 5.84
CA LEU A 189 3.58 -9.54 7.14
C LEU A 189 4.04 -10.97 7.42
N SER A 190 3.22 -11.98 7.09
CA SER A 190 3.58 -13.39 7.29
C SER A 190 4.78 -13.86 6.47
N TYR A 191 5.08 -13.19 5.36
CA TYR A 191 6.20 -13.52 4.47
C TYR A 191 7.47 -12.70 4.76
N LEU A 192 7.44 -11.75 5.68
CA LEU A 192 8.63 -10.97 6.07
C LEU A 192 9.80 -11.82 6.59
N PRO A 193 9.58 -12.87 7.42
CA PRO A 193 10.68 -13.75 7.84
C PRO A 193 11.37 -14.45 6.66
N ASP A 194 10.59 -14.83 5.63
CA ASP A 194 11.13 -15.46 4.42
C ASP A 194 11.95 -14.48 3.58
N LEU A 195 11.48 -13.23 3.43
CA LEU A 195 12.24 -12.15 2.78
C LEU A 195 13.57 -11.91 3.51
N MET A 196 13.52 -11.82 4.84
CA MET A 196 14.72 -11.66 5.66
C MET A 196 15.69 -12.82 5.47
N ARG A 197 15.18 -14.07 5.46
CA ARG A 197 15.99 -15.26 5.21
C ARG A 197 16.66 -15.19 3.84
N LEU A 198 15.96 -14.76 2.79
CA LEU A 198 16.56 -14.57 1.46
C LEU A 198 17.71 -13.55 1.48
N THR A 199 17.51 -12.40 2.14
CA THR A 199 18.55 -11.36 2.26
C THR A 199 19.78 -11.85 3.04
N VAL A 200 19.57 -12.59 4.14
CA VAL A 200 20.67 -13.19 4.91
C VAL A 200 21.43 -14.24 4.09
N GLN A 201 20.71 -15.13 3.38
CA GLN A 201 21.32 -16.13 2.50
C GLN A 201 22.19 -15.47 1.43
N ARG A 202 21.72 -14.36 0.85
CA ARG A 202 22.42 -13.65 -0.23
C ARG A 202 23.67 -12.92 0.23
N HIS A 203 23.64 -12.26 1.38
CA HIS A 203 24.68 -11.30 1.76
C HIS A 203 25.55 -11.72 2.94
N TRP A 204 25.07 -12.61 3.81
CA TRP A 204 25.83 -13.01 5.01
C TRP A 204 26.51 -14.36 4.83
N LEU A 205 25.79 -15.37 4.34
CA LEU A 205 26.33 -16.74 4.25
C LEU A 205 27.39 -16.93 3.16
N SER A 206 27.67 -15.88 2.39
CA SER A 206 28.79 -15.80 1.45
C SER A 206 30.02 -15.09 2.04
N ALA A 207 29.95 -14.57 3.28
CA ALA A 207 31.01 -13.80 3.92
C ALA A 207 31.81 -14.65 4.92
N ASP A 208 33.13 -14.44 5.00
CA ASP A 208 34.00 -15.15 5.96
C ASP A 208 33.70 -14.71 7.41
N GLU A 209 33.33 -15.66 8.27
CA GLU A 209 32.87 -15.40 9.65
C GLU A 209 33.88 -14.65 10.54
N ASN A 210 35.17 -14.67 10.20
CA ASN A 210 36.23 -14.03 11.00
C ASN A 210 36.44 -12.53 10.71
N HIS A 211 35.93 -12.01 9.60
CA HIS A 211 36.21 -10.63 9.15
C HIS A 211 34.98 -9.74 9.13
N TYR A 212 33.79 -10.31 9.30
CA TYR A 212 32.53 -9.60 9.19
C TYR A 212 31.64 -9.82 10.41
N THR A 213 30.81 -8.83 10.73
CA THR A 213 29.75 -8.93 11.75
C THR A 213 28.41 -8.57 11.14
N LEU A 214 27.35 -9.28 11.54
CA LEU A 214 25.99 -9.06 11.09
C LEU A 214 25.18 -8.36 12.19
N SER A 215 24.60 -7.21 11.85
CA SER A 215 23.55 -6.58 12.64
C SER A 215 22.23 -6.69 11.89
N ILE A 216 21.16 -7.11 12.57
CA ILE A 216 19.84 -7.30 11.97
C ILE A 216 18.88 -6.30 12.62
N THR A 217 18.26 -5.46 11.78
CA THR A 217 17.06 -4.71 12.15
C THR A 217 15.87 -5.50 11.62
N PRO A 218 15.12 -6.24 12.48
CA PRO A 218 14.14 -7.21 12.02
C PRO A 218 13.16 -6.63 11.01
N PHE A 219 12.92 -7.38 9.93
CA PHE A 219 12.00 -7.05 8.82
C PHE A 219 12.32 -5.80 7.99
N VAL A 220 13.28 -4.98 8.42
CA VAL A 220 13.68 -3.74 7.74
C VAL A 220 14.95 -3.95 6.90
N SER A 221 16.05 -4.34 7.54
CA SER A 221 17.36 -4.41 6.89
C SER A 221 18.35 -5.28 7.65
N ILE A 222 19.39 -5.72 6.96
CA ILE A 222 20.59 -6.28 7.58
C ILE A 222 21.80 -5.37 7.28
N THR A 223 22.67 -5.20 8.24
CA THR A 223 23.93 -4.45 8.08
C THR A 223 25.09 -5.40 8.28
N VAL A 224 25.94 -5.49 7.27
CA VAL A 224 27.20 -6.25 7.31
C VAL A 224 28.32 -5.26 7.53
N THR A 225 29.11 -5.47 8.59
CA THR A 225 30.24 -4.62 8.96
C THR A 225 31.52 -5.40 8.82
N CYS A 226 32.47 -4.88 8.04
CA CYS A 226 33.83 -5.44 7.96
C CYS A 226 34.65 -4.95 9.15
N LEU A 227 35.26 -5.88 9.90
CA LEU A 227 36.05 -5.57 11.10
C LEU A 227 37.39 -4.90 10.76
N GLU A 228 37.98 -5.19 9.60
CA GLU A 228 39.28 -4.65 9.21
C GLU A 228 39.19 -3.22 8.66
N THR A 229 38.12 -2.91 7.94
CA THR A 229 37.95 -1.63 7.25
C THR A 229 36.92 -0.72 7.92
N GLU A 230 36.22 -1.21 8.95
CA GLU A 230 35.06 -0.57 9.58
C GLU A 230 33.94 -0.17 8.61
N LYS A 231 34.00 -0.67 7.37
CA LYS A 231 33.02 -0.35 6.33
C LYS A 231 31.72 -1.09 6.60
N GLN A 232 30.62 -0.34 6.69
CA GLN A 232 29.28 -0.88 6.87
C GLN A 232 28.50 -0.85 5.56
N THR A 233 27.87 -1.96 5.21
CA THR A 233 26.94 -2.06 4.09
C THR A 233 25.59 -2.54 4.57
N THR A 234 24.58 -1.69 4.42
CA THR A 234 23.19 -2.00 4.78
C THR A 234 22.42 -2.48 3.55
N HIS A 235 21.72 -3.59 3.71
CA HIS A 235 20.90 -4.23 2.71
C HIS A 235 19.44 -4.25 3.18
N PRO A 236 18.51 -3.57 2.50
CA PRO A 236 17.10 -3.63 2.86
C PRO A 236 16.53 -5.03 2.61
N ILE A 237 15.60 -5.45 3.47
CA ILE A 237 14.90 -6.74 3.31
C ILE A 237 13.83 -6.63 2.23
N ILE A 238 13.15 -5.48 2.17
CA ILE A 238 12.10 -5.18 1.20
C ILE A 238 12.59 -4.07 0.26
N GLY A 239 12.56 -4.32 -1.04
CA GLY A 239 12.84 -3.31 -2.06
C GLY A 239 11.55 -2.80 -2.70
N VAL A 240 10.89 -1.84 -2.07
CA VAL A 240 9.67 -1.23 -2.60
C VAL A 240 10.03 -0.25 -3.73
N LEU A 241 9.29 -0.32 -4.84
CA LEU A 241 9.44 0.53 -6.02
C LEU A 241 8.15 1.30 -6.33
N GLU A 242 6.99 0.77 -5.93
CA GLU A 242 5.69 1.44 -5.99
C GLU A 242 4.87 1.11 -4.75
N ILE A 243 4.27 2.13 -4.12
CA ILE A 243 3.29 1.94 -3.05
C ILE A 243 1.90 2.19 -3.65
N PRO A 244 1.05 1.16 -3.78
CA PRO A 244 -0.30 1.34 -4.30
C PRO A 244 -1.17 2.22 -3.40
N ASP A 245 -2.04 3.01 -4.03
CA ASP A 245 -2.97 3.92 -3.36
C ASP A 245 -3.82 3.25 -2.27
N LYS A 246 -4.22 1.98 -2.48
CA LYS A 246 -5.02 1.23 -1.49
C LYS A 246 -4.29 0.94 -0.17
N LEU A 247 -2.96 1.00 -0.15
CA LEU A 247 -2.18 0.84 1.08
C LEU A 247 -2.04 2.18 1.80
N LEU A 248 -1.98 3.28 1.06
CA LEU A 248 -1.83 4.64 1.59
C LEU A 248 -3.16 5.21 2.08
N SER A 249 -4.26 4.95 1.38
CA SER A 249 -5.59 5.48 1.69
C SER A 249 -6.37 4.68 2.74
N GLY A 250 -5.83 3.53 3.18
CA GLY A 250 -6.55 2.57 4.01
C GLY A 250 -7.43 1.62 3.20
N THR A 251 -7.90 0.54 3.83
CA THR A 251 -8.84 -0.39 3.19
C THR A 251 -10.28 0.09 3.32
N ALA A 252 -11.24 -0.61 2.70
CA ALA A 252 -12.66 -0.32 2.90
C ALA A 252 -13.12 -0.44 4.37
N ALA A 253 -12.33 -1.11 5.22
CA ALA A 253 -12.55 -1.23 6.65
C ALA A 253 -11.65 -0.28 7.48
N GLY A 254 -10.92 0.62 6.82
CA GLY A 254 -10.01 1.54 7.47
C GLY A 254 -8.57 1.06 7.60
N PHE A 255 -7.86 1.69 8.54
CA PHE A 255 -6.56 1.25 9.01
C PHE A 255 -6.71 0.22 10.14
N SER A 256 -5.81 -0.75 10.17
CA SER A 256 -5.63 -1.62 11.32
C SER A 256 -4.19 -1.53 11.83
N GLU A 257 -3.92 -2.07 13.00
CA GLU A 257 -2.57 -2.16 13.57
C GLU A 257 -1.58 -2.82 12.58
N ASN A 258 -1.99 -3.93 11.96
CA ASN A 258 -1.20 -4.58 10.91
C ASN A 258 -0.93 -3.66 9.70
N HIS A 259 -1.90 -2.80 9.33
CA HIS A 259 -1.69 -1.82 8.26
C HIS A 259 -0.66 -0.77 8.65
N ALA A 260 -0.81 -0.17 9.83
CA ALA A 260 0.13 0.83 10.33
C ALA A 260 1.55 0.25 10.48
N ARG A 261 1.65 -0.97 11.04
CA ARG A 261 2.92 -1.70 11.16
C ARG A 261 3.57 -1.96 9.81
N PHE A 262 2.81 -2.44 8.82
CA PHE A 262 3.35 -2.67 7.49
C PHE A 262 3.80 -1.38 6.80
N LEU A 263 3.01 -0.30 6.91
CA LEU A 263 3.39 1.01 6.38
C LEU A 263 4.68 1.53 7.02
N GLU A 264 4.86 1.32 8.32
CA GLU A 264 6.08 1.73 9.01
C GLU A 264 7.30 0.89 8.57
N ILE A 265 7.14 -0.43 8.40
CA ILE A 265 8.20 -1.28 7.85
C ILE A 265 8.59 -0.81 6.45
N VAL A 266 7.60 -0.57 5.58
CA VAL A 266 7.83 -0.02 4.24
C VAL A 266 8.52 1.34 4.32
N ARG A 267 8.11 2.20 5.27
CA ARG A 267 8.69 3.52 5.45
C ARG A 267 10.20 3.43 5.70
N ILE A 268 10.59 2.61 6.67
CA ILE A 268 11.99 2.47 7.08
C ILE A 268 12.79 1.72 6.01
N ALA A 269 12.26 0.62 5.47
CA ALA A 269 12.94 -0.16 4.42
C ALA A 269 13.17 0.64 3.13
N SER A 270 12.31 1.61 2.86
CA SER A 270 12.42 2.54 1.73
C SER A 270 13.42 3.69 1.96
N GLY A 271 13.97 3.83 3.16
CA GLY A 271 14.93 4.89 3.50
C GLY A 271 14.32 6.22 3.95
N PHE A 272 13.00 6.29 4.20
CA PHE A 272 12.33 7.50 4.71
C PHE A 272 12.59 7.77 6.21
N ASN A 273 13.58 7.10 6.81
CA ASN A 273 14.03 7.30 8.18
C ASN A 273 15.27 8.19 8.29
N ARG A 274 15.75 8.69 7.16
CA ARG A 274 16.93 9.54 7.05
C ARG A 274 16.66 10.98 7.47
N SER A 275 17.68 11.62 8.04
CA SER A 275 17.63 13.06 8.36
C SER A 275 18.14 13.93 7.20
N ASP A 276 18.94 13.32 6.32
CA ASP A 276 19.30 13.82 5.01
C ASP A 276 18.14 13.57 4.04
N VAL A 277 17.49 14.65 3.63
CA VAL A 277 16.41 14.61 2.66
C VAL A 277 17.03 14.36 1.29
N ALA A 278 16.80 13.18 0.75
CA ALA A 278 17.27 12.77 -0.58
C ALA A 278 16.07 12.38 -1.45
N SER A 279 16.20 12.60 -2.76
CA SER A 279 15.22 12.07 -3.71
C SER A 279 15.25 10.54 -3.66
N ILE A 280 14.08 9.93 -3.52
CA ILE A 280 13.90 8.48 -3.47
C ILE A 280 13.19 8.03 -4.75
N ASP A 281 13.67 6.95 -5.36
CA ASP A 281 13.10 6.36 -6.57
C ASP A 281 11.95 5.39 -6.23
N ILE A 282 10.93 5.89 -5.53
CA ILE A 282 9.70 5.16 -5.21
C ILE A 282 8.51 5.97 -5.69
N THR A 283 7.58 5.33 -6.41
CA THR A 283 6.41 6.01 -6.95
C THR A 283 5.14 5.73 -6.14
N PHE A 284 4.38 6.77 -5.83
CA PHE A 284 3.04 6.69 -5.23
C PHE A 284 2.26 8.00 -5.50
N SER A 285 0.94 7.99 -5.28
CA SER A 285 0.11 9.19 -5.40
C SER A 285 0.11 9.99 -4.10
N ARG A 286 0.43 11.29 -4.19
CA ARG A 286 0.29 12.22 -3.07
C ARG A 286 -1.17 12.36 -2.66
N GLU A 287 -2.10 12.35 -3.61
CA GLU A 287 -3.54 12.38 -3.34
C GLU A 287 -3.99 11.17 -2.51
N ALA A 288 -3.43 9.99 -2.77
CA ALA A 288 -3.70 8.80 -1.97
C ALA A 288 -3.18 8.94 -0.53
N ILE A 289 -2.02 9.58 -0.33
CA ILE A 289 -1.52 9.91 1.01
C ILE A 289 -2.45 10.90 1.72
N GLN A 290 -2.87 11.97 1.04
CA GLN A 290 -3.78 12.96 1.63
C GLN A 290 -5.13 12.32 2.01
N GLN A 291 -5.65 11.43 1.17
CA GLN A 291 -6.85 10.65 1.49
C GLN A 291 -6.61 9.72 2.68
N GLY A 292 -5.43 9.11 2.77
CA GLY A 292 -5.00 8.30 3.92
C GLY A 292 -4.94 9.10 5.21
N ILE A 293 -4.34 10.29 5.19
CA ILE A 293 -4.28 11.22 6.32
C ILE A 293 -5.70 11.55 6.79
N HIS A 294 -6.59 11.89 5.87
CA HIS A 294 -7.99 12.16 6.20
C HIS A 294 -8.70 10.96 6.83
N THR A 295 -8.48 9.76 6.27
CA THR A 295 -9.09 8.52 6.77
C THR A 295 -8.56 8.18 8.17
N ALA A 296 -7.25 8.32 8.40
CA ALA A 296 -6.62 8.10 9.71
C ALA A 296 -7.12 9.10 10.78
N LEU A 297 -7.41 10.34 10.40
CA LEU A 297 -8.04 11.33 11.27
C LEU A 297 -9.47 10.95 11.66
N ILE A 298 -10.29 10.52 10.69
CA ILE A 298 -11.68 10.10 10.94
C ILE A 298 -11.74 8.87 11.84
N GLU A 299 -10.84 7.92 11.63
CA GLU A 299 -10.84 6.64 12.34
C GLU A 299 -10.02 6.67 13.64
N HIS A 300 -9.45 7.81 14.01
CA HIS A 300 -8.61 7.98 15.20
C HIS A 300 -7.38 7.04 15.24
N TYR A 301 -6.75 6.76 14.10
CA TYR A 301 -5.53 5.95 14.01
C TYR A 301 -4.27 6.82 13.98
N ALA A 302 -3.75 7.14 15.17
CA ALA A 302 -2.60 8.02 15.32
C ALA A 302 -1.30 7.48 14.69
N ASP A 303 -1.07 6.16 14.74
CA ASP A 303 0.17 5.57 14.22
C ASP A 303 0.20 5.63 12.68
N ALA A 304 -0.92 5.28 12.03
CA ALA A 304 -1.07 5.42 10.58
C ALA A 304 -0.91 6.89 10.15
N LEU A 305 -1.55 7.83 10.86
CA LEU A 305 -1.40 9.26 10.60
C LEU A 305 0.07 9.70 10.68
N THR A 306 0.77 9.28 11.73
CA THR A 306 2.18 9.63 11.94
C THR A 306 3.06 9.12 10.81
N THR A 307 2.92 7.84 10.43
CA THR A 307 3.69 7.25 9.33
C THR A 307 3.38 7.92 7.99
N LEU A 308 2.11 8.22 7.69
CA LEU A 308 1.72 8.91 6.45
C LEU A 308 2.25 10.34 6.37
N LEU A 309 2.21 11.10 7.48
CA LEU A 309 2.78 12.45 7.54
C LEU A 309 4.30 12.43 7.33
N LYS A 310 5.01 11.45 7.93
CA LYS A 310 6.45 11.28 7.70
C LYS A 310 6.76 11.00 6.23
N ILE A 311 5.97 10.15 5.57
CA ILE A 311 6.15 9.84 4.14
C ILE A 311 5.87 11.09 3.28
N ASP A 312 4.74 11.79 3.49
CA ASP A 312 4.39 13.00 2.71
C ASP A 312 5.44 14.09 2.88
N GLU A 313 5.86 14.37 4.12
CA GLU A 313 6.85 15.42 4.41
C GLU A 313 8.21 15.08 3.79
N TYR A 314 8.72 13.87 4.01
CA TYR A 314 10.04 13.48 3.51
C TYR A 314 10.07 13.57 1.98
N THR A 315 9.03 13.06 1.32
CA THR A 315 8.98 12.95 -0.14
C THR A 315 8.79 14.31 -0.80
N PHE A 316 7.88 15.13 -0.27
CA PHE A 316 7.71 16.50 -0.73
C PHE A 316 9.01 17.29 -0.62
N ARG A 317 9.71 17.21 0.53
CA ARG A 317 10.98 17.91 0.70
C ARG A 317 12.07 17.31 -0.18
N GLY A 318 12.10 16.00 -0.40
CA GLY A 318 13.04 15.31 -1.30
C GLY A 318 12.96 15.78 -2.74
N GLU A 319 11.75 16.07 -3.22
CA GLU A 319 11.50 16.55 -4.58
C GLU A 319 11.71 18.07 -4.72
N ASN A 320 11.42 18.82 -3.65
CA ASN A 320 11.36 20.28 -3.70
C ASN A 320 12.51 21.00 -2.99
N THR A 321 13.54 20.27 -2.55
CA THR A 321 14.80 20.84 -2.05
C THR A 321 15.82 20.85 -3.17
N SER A 322 16.01 22.01 -3.80
CA SER A 322 17.06 22.24 -4.78
C SER A 322 18.07 23.26 -4.26
N ALA A 323 19.27 23.31 -4.85
CA ALA A 323 20.32 24.24 -4.44
C ALA A 323 19.92 25.74 -4.54
N THR A 324 18.86 26.06 -5.30
CA THR A 324 18.42 27.41 -5.61
C THR A 324 17.06 27.79 -5.04
N GLN A 325 16.23 26.81 -4.65
CA GLN A 325 14.88 27.06 -4.15
C GLN A 325 14.40 25.87 -3.31
N THR A 326 13.82 26.20 -2.16
CA THR A 326 13.16 25.23 -1.28
C THR A 326 11.71 25.67 -1.11
N LEU A 327 10.74 24.82 -1.49
CA LEU A 327 9.33 25.13 -1.27
C LEU A 327 8.91 24.72 0.15
N PRO A 328 8.04 25.51 0.81
CA PRO A 328 7.51 25.14 2.12
C PRO A 328 6.57 23.94 1.99
N TYR A 329 6.71 22.99 2.91
CA TYR A 329 5.82 21.84 3.00
C TYR A 329 4.49 22.27 3.63
N MET A 330 3.40 22.05 2.89
CA MET A 330 2.07 22.48 3.28
C MET A 330 1.09 21.30 3.32
N ILE A 331 0.30 21.26 4.38
CA ILE A 331 -0.79 20.32 4.64
C ILE A 331 -2.12 21.02 4.32
N PRO A 332 -3.08 20.34 3.67
CA PRO A 332 -4.41 20.91 3.43
C PRO A 332 -5.10 21.38 4.73
N PRO A 333 -5.70 22.59 4.75
CA PRO A 333 -6.36 23.14 5.94
C PRO A 333 -7.56 22.30 6.41
N GLU A 334 -8.18 21.55 5.50
CA GLU A 334 -9.28 20.62 5.82
C GLU A 334 -8.87 19.53 6.81
N HIS A 335 -7.60 19.12 6.85
CA HIS A 335 -7.14 18.12 7.83
C HIS A 335 -7.16 18.68 9.26
N PHE A 336 -6.79 19.96 9.45
CA PHE A 336 -6.89 20.63 10.75
C PHE A 336 -8.35 20.76 11.20
N ARG A 337 -9.25 21.14 10.29
CA ARG A 337 -10.70 21.19 10.56
C ARG A 337 -11.25 19.82 10.92
N THR A 338 -10.83 18.78 10.20
CA THR A 338 -11.25 17.40 10.46
C THR A 338 -10.78 16.94 11.84
N ALA A 339 -9.53 17.24 12.22
CA ALA A 339 -8.99 16.92 13.53
C ALA A 339 -9.83 17.56 14.66
N VAL A 340 -10.18 18.84 14.52
CA VAL A 340 -11.05 19.56 15.48
C VAL A 340 -12.45 18.97 15.54
N ARG A 341 -13.04 18.58 14.39
CA ARG A 341 -14.40 18.04 14.35
C ARG A 341 -14.51 16.66 14.99
N VAL A 342 -13.54 15.80 14.69
CA VAL A 342 -13.58 14.37 15.03
C VAL A 342 -12.98 14.12 16.42
N ALA A 343 -11.87 14.78 16.76
CA ALA A 343 -11.13 14.61 18.02
C ALA A 343 -11.21 15.86 18.92
N ARG A 344 -12.42 16.34 19.21
CA ARG A 344 -12.65 17.57 20.02
C ARG A 344 -11.95 17.52 21.38
N ASP A 345 -11.96 16.37 22.04
CA ASP A 345 -11.46 16.23 23.41
C ASP A 345 -9.98 15.82 23.47
N ASP A 346 -9.39 15.38 22.35
CA ASP A 346 -8.00 14.91 22.29
C ASP A 346 -7.18 15.71 21.26
N PRO A 347 -6.29 16.62 21.71
CA PRO A 347 -5.46 17.42 20.82
C PRO A 347 -4.35 16.60 20.13
N LYS A 348 -4.17 15.30 20.44
CA LYS A 348 -3.10 14.47 19.88
C LYS A 348 -3.01 14.51 18.35
N PHE A 349 -4.14 14.39 17.65
CA PHE A 349 -4.18 14.43 16.19
C PHE A 349 -3.81 15.81 15.64
N PHE A 350 -4.28 16.86 16.31
CA PHE A 350 -3.94 18.24 15.96
C PHE A 350 -2.44 18.51 16.18
N ASN A 351 -1.87 18.02 17.29
CA ASN A 351 -0.44 18.11 17.60
C ASN A 351 0.42 17.37 16.57
N LEU A 352 -0.03 16.23 16.05
CA LEU A 352 0.66 15.51 14.98
C LEU A 352 0.68 16.32 13.68
N LEU A 353 -0.43 16.99 13.32
CA LEU A 353 -0.49 17.88 12.15
C LEU A 353 0.42 19.11 12.34
N LEU A 354 0.41 19.71 13.53
CA LEU A 354 1.31 20.82 13.86
C LEU A 354 2.78 20.39 13.78
N ARG A 355 3.13 19.21 14.31
CA ARG A 355 4.49 18.68 14.26
C ARG A 355 4.97 18.44 12.82
N ALA A 356 4.06 18.11 11.91
CA ALA A 356 4.37 17.96 10.49
C ALA A 356 4.55 19.32 9.77
N SER A 357 3.65 20.28 10.00
CA SER A 357 3.76 21.64 9.46
C SER A 357 2.80 22.58 10.20
N ALA A 358 3.33 23.36 11.16
CA ALA A 358 2.51 24.29 11.94
C ALA A 358 2.04 25.48 11.10
N GLU A 359 2.82 25.88 10.10
CA GLU A 359 2.51 26.97 9.18
C GLU A 359 1.38 26.64 8.21
N SER A 360 0.97 25.37 8.13
CA SER A 360 -0.20 24.93 7.36
C SER A 360 -1.54 25.25 8.02
N LEU A 361 -1.52 25.71 9.26
CA LEU A 361 -2.71 26.11 9.98
C LEU A 361 -3.41 27.29 9.25
N PRO A 362 -4.74 27.29 9.10
CA PRO A 362 -5.46 28.44 8.56
C PRO A 362 -5.51 29.58 9.61
N ALA A 363 -5.10 30.79 9.23
CA ALA A 363 -4.92 31.91 10.17
C ALA A 363 -6.24 32.43 10.78
N ASP A 364 -7.31 32.50 9.99
CA ASP A 364 -8.59 33.10 10.37
C ASP A 364 -9.72 32.06 10.39
N ASP A 365 -9.47 30.91 11.03
CA ASP A 365 -10.46 29.83 11.11
C ASP A 365 -11.25 29.86 12.42
N SER A 366 -12.51 30.29 12.34
CA SER A 366 -13.39 30.41 13.51
C SER A 366 -13.64 29.10 14.24
N GLU A 367 -13.64 27.97 13.53
CA GLU A 367 -13.90 26.65 14.13
C GLU A 367 -12.71 26.23 15.01
N ILE A 368 -11.49 26.42 14.51
CA ILE A 368 -10.27 26.15 15.27
C ILE A 368 -10.13 27.12 16.45
N THR A 369 -10.41 28.42 16.24
CA THR A 369 -10.35 29.42 17.32
C THR A 369 -11.32 29.08 18.45
N GLN A 370 -12.58 28.76 18.12
CA GLN A 370 -13.57 28.38 19.13
C GLN A 370 -13.13 27.12 19.88
N TRP A 371 -12.68 26.10 19.16
CA TRP A 371 -12.17 24.87 19.79
C TRP A 371 -10.99 25.15 20.72
N ALA A 372 -10.03 25.98 20.31
CA ALA A 372 -8.87 26.32 21.13
C ALA A 372 -9.26 27.09 22.41
N MET A 373 -10.32 27.89 22.39
CA MET A 373 -10.86 28.57 23.58
C MET A 373 -11.60 27.61 24.52
N GLU A 374 -12.27 26.60 23.96
CA GLU A 374 -12.97 25.55 24.73
C GLU A 374 -12.00 24.51 25.30
N LEU A 375 -10.82 24.37 24.70
CA LEU A 375 -9.80 23.43 25.13
C LEU A 375 -9.22 23.82 26.50
N GLY A 376 -9.26 22.89 27.44
CA GLY A 376 -8.56 23.04 28.71
C GLY A 376 -7.04 22.92 28.58
N GLY A 377 -6.30 23.45 29.57
CA GLY A 377 -4.85 23.29 29.69
C GLY A 377 -4.03 24.38 28.99
N SER A 378 -2.73 24.13 28.84
CA SER A 378 -1.75 25.07 28.28
C SER A 378 -1.78 25.15 26.75
N PHE A 379 -2.32 24.14 26.07
CA PHE A 379 -2.30 24.06 24.60
C PHE A 379 -3.24 25.07 23.93
N GLY A 380 -4.47 25.23 24.42
CA GLY A 380 -5.44 26.18 23.86
C GLY A 380 -4.93 27.63 23.84
N PRO A 381 -4.51 28.20 24.99
CA PRO A 381 -3.90 29.53 25.04
C PRO A 381 -2.65 29.65 24.16
N TRP A 382 -1.82 28.61 24.13
CA TRP A 382 -0.64 28.60 23.26
C TRP A 382 -1.01 28.68 21.78
N LEU A 383 -2.03 27.95 21.35
CA LEU A 383 -2.48 27.89 19.95
C LEU A 383 -3.07 29.23 19.51
N LEU A 384 -3.86 29.90 20.35
CA LEU A 384 -4.42 31.22 20.06
C LEU A 384 -3.33 32.26 19.84
N ASP A 385 -2.32 32.29 20.69
CA ASP A 385 -1.16 33.18 20.52
C ASP A 385 -0.33 32.85 19.27
N PHE A 386 -0.21 31.56 18.92
CA PHE A 386 0.45 31.13 17.70
C PHE A 386 -0.32 31.60 16.46
N MET A 387 -1.65 31.51 16.47
CA MET A 387 -2.51 32.01 15.38
C MET A 387 -2.32 33.51 15.13
N LEU A 388 -2.13 34.31 16.19
CA LEU A 388 -1.83 35.75 16.06
C LEU A 388 -0.51 36.02 15.34
N GLN A 389 0.49 35.14 15.49
CA GLN A 389 1.81 35.27 14.87
C GLN A 389 1.91 34.57 13.51
N LEU A 390 0.89 33.80 13.13
CA LEU A 390 0.93 32.88 12.00
C LEU A 390 1.24 33.55 10.65
N PRO A 391 0.69 34.73 10.30
CA PRO A 391 1.02 35.38 9.02
C PRO A 391 2.51 35.73 8.87
N GLU A 392 3.18 36.08 9.97
CA GLU A 392 4.62 36.32 9.97
C GLU A 392 5.42 35.01 9.91
N ARG A 393 4.94 33.96 10.59
CA ARG A 393 5.58 32.63 10.54
C ARG A 393 5.52 32.02 9.15
N ILE A 394 4.39 32.11 8.46
CA ILE A 394 4.25 31.64 7.08
C ILE A 394 5.25 32.35 6.16
N LYS A 395 5.44 33.67 6.31
CA LYS A 395 6.43 34.42 5.54
C LYS A 395 7.86 33.96 5.86
N ALA A 396 8.18 33.75 7.14
CA ALA A 396 9.49 33.26 7.56
C ALA A 396 9.78 31.86 6.98
N ALA A 397 8.85 30.92 7.09
CA ALA A 397 8.97 29.57 6.55
C ALA A 397 9.01 29.54 5.02
N THR A 398 8.35 30.49 4.35
CA THR A 398 8.45 30.60 2.87
C THR A 398 9.83 31.09 2.43
N ASN A 399 10.44 31.98 3.21
CA ASN A 399 11.77 32.53 2.90
C ASN A 399 12.90 31.55 3.24
N ASP A 400 12.79 30.85 4.37
CA ASP A 400 13.73 29.81 4.80
C ASP A 400 12.93 28.65 5.41
N PRO A 401 12.59 27.62 4.60
CA PRO A 401 11.83 26.48 5.11
C PRO A 401 12.54 25.67 6.20
N VAL A 402 13.87 25.74 6.29
CA VAL A 402 14.65 24.93 7.23
C VAL A 402 14.70 25.60 8.61
N ASN A 403 15.01 26.90 8.66
CA ASN A 403 15.17 27.63 9.94
C ASN A 403 13.96 28.52 10.29
N GLY A 404 13.14 28.88 9.30
CA GLY A 404 11.97 29.74 9.46
C GLY A 404 10.70 29.01 9.87
N SER A 405 10.62 27.70 9.61
CA SER A 405 9.51 26.84 10.05
C SER A 405 9.64 26.49 11.53
N MET A 406 8.53 26.40 12.24
CA MET A 406 8.47 25.96 13.63
C MET A 406 8.89 24.50 13.78
N PHE A 407 8.48 23.66 12.83
CA PHE A 407 8.90 22.28 12.73
C PHE A 407 9.51 21.98 11.37
N TYR A 408 10.60 21.23 11.36
CA TYR A 408 11.25 20.73 10.16
C TYR A 408 11.63 19.26 10.36
N LEU A 409 11.03 18.37 9.56
CA LEU A 409 11.14 16.92 9.73
C LEU A 409 10.73 16.47 11.14
N GLY A 410 9.67 17.10 11.67
CA GLY A 410 9.15 16.91 13.02
C GLY A 410 10.06 17.37 14.16
N GLY A 411 11.27 17.86 13.84
CA GLY A 411 12.18 18.48 14.80
C GLY A 411 11.83 19.95 15.00
N MET A 412 11.98 20.44 16.22
CA MET A 412 11.53 21.79 16.58
C MET A 412 12.63 22.85 16.40
N ALA A 413 12.26 24.01 15.90
CA ALA A 413 13.12 25.20 15.83
C ALA A 413 13.28 25.85 17.22
N THR A 414 14.35 25.48 17.95
CA THR A 414 14.63 25.98 19.30
C THR A 414 14.94 27.47 19.37
N GLN A 415 15.29 28.09 18.23
CA GLN A 415 15.52 29.53 18.11
C GLN A 415 14.23 30.37 18.22
N LEU A 416 13.05 29.76 18.09
CA LEU A 416 11.77 30.47 18.12
C LEU A 416 11.16 30.48 19.54
N PRO A 417 10.89 31.66 20.14
CA PRO A 417 10.31 31.73 21.49
C PRO A 417 8.97 31.00 21.63
N ILE A 418 8.13 31.06 20.60
CA ILE A 418 6.82 30.39 20.58
C ILE A 418 6.97 28.86 20.56
N ALA A 419 8.04 28.35 19.94
CA ALA A 419 8.36 26.93 19.89
C ALA A 419 8.90 26.44 21.23
N LEU A 420 9.81 27.18 21.87
CA LEU A 420 10.27 26.88 23.23
C LEU A 420 9.12 26.84 24.24
N ARG A 421 8.17 27.77 24.10
CA ARG A 421 6.96 27.78 24.94
C ARG A 421 6.09 26.54 24.72
N TYR A 422 5.93 26.11 23.46
CA TYR A 422 5.24 24.85 23.16
C TYR A 422 5.93 23.65 23.83
N LEU A 423 7.26 23.57 23.70
CA LEU A 423 8.07 22.49 24.25
C LEU A 423 7.91 22.38 25.78
N ARG A 424 8.07 23.51 26.49
CA ARG A 424 8.01 23.57 27.94
C ARG A 424 6.58 23.46 28.49
N ASP A 425 5.65 24.26 27.95
CA ASP A 425 4.33 24.43 28.56
C ASP A 425 3.31 23.41 28.05
N VAL A 426 3.43 22.95 26.80
CA VAL A 426 2.49 21.99 26.19
C VAL A 426 3.02 20.56 26.28
N LEU A 427 4.25 20.31 25.87
CA LEU A 427 4.83 18.96 25.86
C LEU A 427 5.51 18.56 27.17
N GLY A 428 5.97 19.53 27.96
CA GLY A 428 6.72 19.27 29.19
C GLY A 428 8.07 18.59 28.94
N LEU A 429 8.67 18.79 27.77
CA LEU A 429 9.96 18.21 27.38
C LEU A 429 11.07 19.27 27.44
N GLU A 430 12.33 18.85 27.25
CA GLU A 430 13.49 19.77 27.12
C GLU A 430 13.93 19.95 25.66
N GLY A 431 13.72 18.92 24.83
CA GLY A 431 14.05 18.90 23.41
C GLY A 431 13.08 18.04 22.63
N LEU A 432 13.00 18.26 21.31
CA LEU A 432 12.23 17.43 20.40
C LEU A 432 13.05 17.16 19.14
N ASP A 433 13.53 15.93 19.02
CA ASP A 433 14.33 15.50 17.88
C ASP A 433 13.49 15.35 16.60
N LYS A 434 14.20 15.21 15.48
CA LYS A 434 13.58 14.91 14.19
C LYS A 434 12.85 13.58 14.27
N TRP A 435 11.58 13.57 13.91
CA TRP A 435 10.75 12.39 14.04
C TRP A 435 10.98 11.30 12.98
N MET A 436 11.83 11.58 11.98
CA MET A 436 12.08 10.62 10.88
C MET A 436 12.73 9.33 11.40
N GLY A 437 13.57 9.42 12.42
CA GLY A 437 14.17 8.26 13.08
C GLY A 437 13.25 7.56 14.08
N GLU A 438 12.21 8.23 14.57
CA GLU A 438 11.26 7.66 15.53
C GLU A 438 10.38 6.61 14.85
N SER A 439 10.10 5.51 15.56
CA SER A 439 9.13 4.50 15.17
C SER A 439 8.25 4.13 16.36
N PRO A 440 6.93 3.99 16.19
CA PRO A 440 6.06 3.50 17.25
C PRO A 440 6.22 2.00 17.52
N TYR A 441 6.91 1.27 16.64
CA TYR A 441 7.14 -0.17 16.77
C TYR A 441 8.60 -0.46 17.14
N ASP A 442 8.78 -1.29 18.16
CA ASP A 442 10.08 -1.88 18.47
C ASP A 442 10.19 -3.25 17.81
N PHE A 443 10.65 -3.26 16.55
CA PHE A 443 10.81 -4.50 15.79
C PHE A 443 11.83 -5.47 16.42
N VAL A 444 12.74 -4.98 17.27
CA VAL A 444 13.79 -5.80 17.89
C VAL A 444 13.21 -6.66 19.02
N SER A 445 12.42 -6.07 19.92
CA SER A 445 11.80 -6.83 21.01
C SER A 445 10.70 -7.80 20.54
N GLU A 446 10.01 -7.47 19.45
CA GLU A 446 9.01 -8.36 18.83
C GLU A 446 9.60 -9.59 18.16
N TRP A 447 10.88 -9.53 17.76
CA TRP A 447 11.58 -10.62 17.07
C TRP A 447 12.18 -11.65 18.03
N VAL A 448 12.05 -11.46 19.35
CA VAL A 448 12.45 -12.48 20.33
C VAL A 448 11.60 -13.72 20.12
N VAL A 449 12.20 -14.74 19.52
CA VAL A 449 11.66 -16.09 19.43
C VAL A 449 11.33 -16.52 20.85
N ARG A 450 10.03 -16.63 21.18
CA ARG A 450 9.63 -17.38 22.38
C ARG A 450 10.09 -18.82 22.15
N GLY A 451 11.18 -19.17 22.82
CA GLY A 451 11.79 -20.51 22.79
C GLY A 451 10.88 -21.58 23.37
#